data_AF-A0A7K7ZP17-F1
#
_entry.id   AF-A0A7K7ZP17-F1
#
_cell.length_a   1.000
_cell.length_b   1.000
_cell.length_c   1.000
_cell.angle_alpha   90.00
_cell.angle_beta   90.00
_cell.angle_gamma   90.00
#
_symmetry.space_group_name_H-M   'P 1'
#
loop_
_entity.id
_entity.type
_entity.pdbx_description
1 polymer ?
#
loop_
_entity_poly.entity_id
_entity_poly.type
_entity_poly.pdbx_seq_one_letter_code
_entity_poly.pdbx_strand_id
1 'polypeptide(L)'
;QKFLCSNCNNILKKALQTLCGHRYCSACLTWIVRNNKNAICQKCKEEDPNTLGEESLLAEERAFGDAAINKEISELRVHCVTLGCSWSGIMKDFEEHQSLCEYALIPCHTGCGHVVMRRKLADHLENGCVNNVTVCQQCQRSLASSEHQQTSAGCLLFPAPTITFTKSSSQVILSFGPVFVSSHTLSHSTSSANKDGCRFSEVGCAFRGSKEKIKEHEKSAVGAHMLLLLQHMRQLEGTLCSAAKAAQPELSLEKVISELENKLHVFENIVAVLNKEVESSNLEILAFRRQSELDQNIIRGLELKIAELHRCLTQKDAGLSSLHKSLLFSEQASYDGIFLWKITDVGRKLQDSVTGRTVGLCSPAFYTAKYGYKVCLRVYLNGDGTGKGTHMSLFFVVMKGDYDALLQWPFRHKVTFMLLDQNNREHIIDAFRPDLTSASFQRPVNDMNVASGCPMFLPLSKLQSPKHAYVREDTLFLKCIIE
;
A
#
# COMPACT_ATOMS: atom_id res chain seq x y z
N GLN A 1 29.60 -8.08 15.66
CA GLN A 1 28.71 -7.39 16.62
C GLN A 1 28.97 -5.88 16.69
N LYS A 2 30.22 -5.41 16.76
CA LYS A 2 30.59 -3.96 16.84
C LYS A 2 29.85 -3.02 15.87
N PHE A 3 29.59 -3.45 14.63
CA PHE A 3 28.96 -2.62 13.60
C PHE A 3 27.43 -2.76 13.50
N LEU A 4 26.81 -3.54 14.40
CA LEU A 4 25.39 -3.85 14.32
C LEU A 4 24.56 -2.91 15.19
N CYS A 5 23.39 -2.54 14.68
CA CYS A 5 22.40 -1.75 15.40
C CYS A 5 21.69 -2.58 16.47
N SER A 6 21.64 -2.08 17.70
CA SER A 6 20.95 -2.72 18.83
C SER A 6 19.43 -2.84 18.68
N ASN A 7 18.83 -2.28 17.62
CA ASN A 7 17.40 -2.44 17.32
C ASN A 7 17.15 -3.34 16.10
N CYS A 8 17.71 -3.00 14.94
CA CYS A 8 17.41 -3.72 13.69
C CYS A 8 18.41 -4.82 13.36
N ASN A 9 19.47 -5.00 14.15
CA ASN A 9 20.55 -5.97 13.94
C ASN A 9 21.26 -5.89 12.57
N ASN A 10 21.06 -4.81 11.82
CA ASN A 10 21.76 -4.50 10.57
C ASN A 10 22.99 -3.63 10.82
N ILE A 11 23.85 -3.48 9.80
CA ILE A 11 24.99 -2.54 9.84
C ILE A 11 24.49 -1.13 10.15
N LEU A 12 25.14 -0.45 11.10
CA LEU A 12 24.78 0.89 11.55
C LEU A 12 24.81 1.90 10.38
N LYS A 13 23.69 2.59 10.14
CA LYS A 13 23.60 3.74 9.22
C LYS A 13 23.51 5.02 10.04
N LYS A 14 24.49 5.91 9.90
CA LYS A 14 24.68 7.12 10.74
C LYS A 14 24.63 6.71 12.23
N ALA A 15 25.66 5.98 12.67
CA ALA A 15 25.73 5.40 14.00
C ALA A 15 25.59 6.46 15.09
N LEU A 16 24.66 6.24 16.02
CA LEU A 16 24.48 7.00 17.24
C LEU A 16 24.80 6.10 18.44
N GLN A 17 25.57 6.62 19.39
CA GLN A 17 25.85 5.96 20.67
C GLN A 17 25.01 6.62 21.77
N THR A 18 24.31 5.80 22.55
CA THR A 18 23.51 6.23 23.70
C THR A 18 24.37 6.33 24.97
N LEU A 19 23.85 6.95 26.03
CA LEU A 19 24.55 7.07 27.32
C LEU A 19 24.96 5.70 27.91
N CYS A 20 24.09 4.70 27.79
CA CYS A 20 24.39 3.32 28.18
C CYS A 20 25.42 2.60 27.27
N GLY A 21 26.02 3.29 26.29
CA GLY A 21 27.08 2.76 25.42
C GLY A 21 26.61 1.95 24.21
N HIS A 22 25.32 1.65 24.10
CA HIS A 22 24.74 0.91 22.98
C HIS A 22 24.58 1.76 21.72
N ARG A 23 24.65 1.10 20.55
CA ARG A 23 24.66 1.78 19.25
C ARG A 23 23.41 1.53 18.43
N TYR A 24 22.87 2.58 17.84
CA TYR A 24 21.67 2.53 17.02
C TYR A 24 21.90 3.24 15.68
N CYS A 25 21.19 2.81 14.64
CA CYS A 25 21.05 3.65 13.45
C CYS A 25 20.29 4.92 13.84
N SER A 26 20.65 6.07 13.27
CA SER A 26 19.94 7.33 13.50
C SER A 26 18.43 7.19 13.29
N ALA A 27 18.00 6.56 12.19
CA ALA A 27 16.58 6.33 11.92
C ALA A 27 15.91 5.39 12.92
N CYS A 28 16.62 4.37 13.42
CA CYS A 28 16.07 3.44 14.42
C CYS A 28 15.85 4.14 15.76
N LEU A 29 16.82 4.91 16.23
CA LEU A 29 16.69 5.63 17.49
C LEU A 29 15.53 6.64 17.42
N THR A 30 15.47 7.43 16.34
CA THR A 30 14.37 8.38 16.10
C THR A 30 13.01 7.72 16.10
N TRP A 31 12.88 6.55 15.45
CA TRP A 31 11.63 5.81 15.45
C TRP A 31 11.24 5.30 16.84
N ILE A 32 12.20 4.78 17.62
CA ILE A 32 11.94 4.26 18.97
C ILE A 32 11.44 5.38 19.89
N VAL A 33 12.13 6.52 19.90
CA VAL A 33 11.83 7.67 20.77
C VAL A 33 10.48 8.30 20.40
N ARG A 34 10.16 8.40 19.10
CA ARG A 34 8.87 8.96 18.64
C ARG A 34 7.66 8.11 19.00
N ASN A 35 7.80 6.79 18.98
CA ASN A 35 6.67 5.87 19.17
C ASN A 35 6.48 5.40 20.61
N ASN A 36 7.45 5.64 21.50
CA ASN A 36 7.39 5.16 22.88
C ASN A 36 7.71 6.29 23.86
N LYS A 37 6.77 6.63 24.74
CA LYS A 37 7.04 7.52 25.87
C LYS A 37 7.94 6.79 26.87
N ASN A 38 9.09 7.38 27.22
CA ASN A 38 10.11 6.80 28.11
C ASN A 38 10.71 5.49 27.58
N ALA A 39 11.15 5.48 26.31
CA ALA A 39 11.80 4.33 25.71
C ALA A 39 13.06 3.90 26.48
N ILE A 40 13.19 2.62 26.79
CA ILE A 40 14.36 2.03 27.47
C ILE A 40 15.19 1.25 26.45
N CYS A 41 16.52 1.30 26.60
CA CYS A 41 17.44 0.49 25.82
C CYS A 41 17.15 -1.01 26.00
N GLN A 42 16.67 -1.65 24.93
CA GLN A 42 16.34 -3.08 24.95
C GLN A 42 17.54 -3.97 25.25
N LYS A 43 18.75 -3.56 24.85
CA LYS A 43 19.99 -4.30 25.15
C LYS A 43 20.33 -4.27 26.64
N CYS A 44 20.22 -3.13 27.29
CA CYS A 44 20.38 -3.04 28.75
C CYS A 44 19.37 -3.93 29.49
N LYS A 45 18.12 -3.99 28.98
CA LYS A 45 17.07 -4.86 29.54
C LYS A 45 17.39 -6.35 29.40
N GLU A 46 18.08 -6.74 28.33
CA GLU A 46 18.50 -8.12 28.08
C GLU A 46 19.76 -8.52 28.86
N GLU A 47 20.68 -7.58 29.09
CA GLU A 47 21.98 -7.84 29.73
C GLU A 47 21.89 -7.86 31.26
N ASP A 48 21.20 -6.91 31.90
CA ASP A 48 20.98 -6.92 33.35
C ASP A 48 19.73 -6.09 33.76
N PRO A 49 18.60 -6.74 34.09
CA PRO A 49 17.37 -6.06 34.49
C PRO A 49 17.47 -5.20 35.76
N ASN A 50 18.48 -5.44 36.62
CA ASN A 50 18.59 -4.76 37.92
C ASN A 50 19.39 -3.45 37.89
N THR A 51 20.02 -3.11 36.76
CA THR A 51 20.85 -1.90 36.58
C THR A 51 20.19 -0.82 35.71
N LEU A 52 18.87 -0.94 35.48
CA LEU A 52 18.09 0.02 34.68
C LEU A 52 17.95 1.37 35.41
N GLY A 53 18.91 2.27 35.18
CA GLY A 53 18.89 3.67 35.64
C GLY A 53 18.56 4.68 34.53
N GLU A 54 18.69 5.98 34.83
CA GLU A 54 18.41 7.07 33.88
C GLU A 54 19.25 7.04 32.60
N GLU A 55 20.44 6.42 32.64
CA GLU A 55 21.33 6.25 31.48
C GLU A 55 20.80 5.23 30.45
N SER A 56 19.89 4.34 30.85
CA SER A 56 19.23 3.38 29.98
C SER A 56 18.04 3.97 29.22
N LEU A 57 17.63 5.21 29.54
CA LEU A 57 16.57 5.91 28.83
C LEU A 57 17.08 6.42 27.48
N LEU A 58 16.37 6.03 26.42
CA LEU A 58 16.63 6.46 25.07
C LEU A 58 15.96 7.81 24.83
N ALA A 59 16.76 8.81 24.48
CA ALA A 59 16.29 10.11 24.04
C ALA A 59 17.20 10.62 22.91
N GLU A 60 16.65 11.33 21.92
CA GLU A 60 17.41 11.80 20.76
C GLU A 60 18.49 12.81 21.19
N GLU A 61 18.16 13.67 22.15
CA GLU A 61 19.06 14.68 22.71
C GLU A 61 20.17 14.11 23.60
N ARG A 62 20.06 12.83 24.00
CA ARG A 62 21.03 12.11 24.84
C ARG A 62 21.91 11.14 24.05
N ALA A 63 21.82 11.16 22.72
CA ALA A 63 22.61 10.30 21.84
C ALA A 63 23.58 11.12 20.98
N PHE A 64 24.79 10.59 20.83
CA PHE A 64 25.88 11.29 20.15
C PHE A 64 26.28 10.54 18.87
N GLY A 65 26.66 11.28 17.83
CA GLY A 65 27.18 10.69 16.61
C GLY A 65 28.52 9.98 16.84
N ASP A 66 28.58 8.68 16.55
CA ASP A 66 29.82 7.89 16.70
C ASP A 66 30.68 8.01 15.43
N ALA A 67 31.47 9.08 15.35
CA ALA A 67 32.30 9.37 14.19
C ALA A 67 33.35 8.29 13.90
N ALA A 68 33.90 7.66 14.95
CA ALA A 68 34.89 6.60 14.83
C ALA A 68 34.29 5.36 14.14
N ILE A 69 33.13 4.90 14.62
CA ILE A 69 32.44 3.75 14.01
C ILE A 69 31.96 4.06 12.60
N ASN A 70 31.42 5.26 12.35
CA ASN A 70 31.02 5.64 11.00
C ASN A 70 32.21 5.63 10.02
N LYS A 71 33.39 6.06 10.46
CA LYS A 71 34.62 5.98 9.65
C LYS A 71 35.03 4.53 9.38
N GLU A 72 35.10 3.69 10.42
CA GLU A 72 35.43 2.27 10.25
C GLU A 72 34.45 1.56 9.32
N ILE A 73 33.15 1.81 9.45
CA ILE A 73 32.12 1.24 8.57
C ILE A 73 32.35 1.68 7.12
N SER A 74 32.68 2.95 6.90
CA SER A 74 32.90 3.48 5.55
C SER A 74 34.08 2.83 4.80
N GLU A 75 35.06 2.31 5.54
CA GLU A 75 36.27 1.66 5.03
C GLU A 75 36.13 0.13 4.88
N LEU A 76 35.01 -0.45 5.33
CA LEU A 76 34.75 -1.88 5.20
C LEU A 76 34.70 -2.29 3.72
N ARG A 77 35.41 -3.37 3.38
CA ARG A 77 35.28 -4.01 2.07
C ARG A 77 33.97 -4.77 1.97
N VAL A 78 33.20 -4.46 0.94
CA VAL A 78 31.89 -5.06 0.65
C VAL A 78 31.83 -5.54 -0.80
N HIS A 79 30.90 -6.44 -1.07
CA HIS A 79 30.62 -6.98 -2.40
C HIS A 79 29.14 -6.75 -2.72
N CYS A 80 28.82 -6.58 -3.99
CA CYS A 80 27.45 -6.42 -4.42
C CYS A 80 26.68 -7.74 -4.29
N VAL A 81 25.50 -7.70 -3.66
CA VAL A 81 24.63 -8.87 -3.50
C VAL A 81 23.75 -9.14 -4.73
N THR A 82 23.75 -8.24 -5.71
CA THR A 82 22.97 -8.40 -6.94
C THR A 82 23.54 -9.54 -7.77
N LEU A 83 22.70 -10.55 -8.05
CA LEU A 83 23.09 -11.73 -8.81
C LEU A 83 23.70 -11.36 -10.17
N GLY A 84 24.94 -11.80 -10.40
CA GLY A 84 25.69 -11.53 -11.62
C GLY A 84 26.55 -10.26 -11.59
N CYS A 85 26.43 -9.41 -10.56
CA CYS A 85 27.34 -8.30 -10.34
C CYS A 85 28.61 -8.79 -9.63
N SER A 86 29.79 -8.51 -10.20
CA SER A 86 31.09 -8.84 -9.61
C SER A 86 31.74 -7.68 -8.86
N TRP A 87 31.02 -6.56 -8.67
CA TRP A 87 31.58 -5.38 -8.03
C TRP A 87 31.93 -5.65 -6.56
N SER A 88 33.12 -5.19 -6.18
CA SER A 88 33.59 -5.15 -4.80
C SER A 88 34.36 -3.85 -4.57
N GLY A 89 34.22 -3.27 -3.39
CA GLY A 89 34.77 -1.96 -3.06
C GLY A 89 34.63 -1.65 -1.58
N ILE A 90 34.84 -0.39 -1.20
CA ILE A 90 34.60 0.08 0.16
C ILE A 90 33.13 0.49 0.34
N MET A 91 32.60 0.39 1.57
CA MET A 91 31.21 0.71 1.88
C MET A 91 30.81 2.14 1.50
N LYS A 92 31.75 3.10 1.56
CA LYS A 92 31.55 4.49 1.12
C LYS A 92 31.07 4.58 -0.34
N ASP A 93 31.64 3.76 -1.22
CA ASP A 93 31.37 3.78 -2.66
C ASP A 93 30.20 2.86 -3.04
N PHE A 94 29.71 2.07 -2.08
CA PHE A 94 28.65 1.10 -2.31
C PHE A 94 27.30 1.76 -2.64
N GLU A 95 26.97 2.90 -2.03
CA GLU A 95 25.71 3.61 -2.30
C GLU A 95 25.68 4.14 -3.75
N GLU A 96 26.81 4.66 -4.23
CA GLU A 96 26.97 5.06 -5.63
C GLU A 96 26.86 3.84 -6.56
N HIS A 97 27.60 2.76 -6.26
CA HIS A 97 27.51 1.53 -7.03
C HIS A 97 26.08 0.98 -7.09
N GLN A 98 25.36 0.93 -5.97
CA GLN A 98 23.98 0.44 -5.93
C GLN A 98 23.06 1.25 -6.85
N SER A 99 23.26 2.57 -6.91
CA SER A 99 22.50 3.46 -7.79
C SER A 99 22.81 3.25 -9.28
N LEU A 100 24.00 2.73 -9.62
CA LEU A 100 24.48 2.54 -11.00
C LEU A 100 24.61 1.07 -11.46
N CYS A 101 24.50 0.10 -10.54
CA CYS A 101 24.64 -1.33 -10.80
C CYS A 101 23.86 -1.80 -12.04
N GLU A 102 24.58 -2.21 -13.09
CA GLU A 102 24.01 -2.63 -14.37
C GLU A 102 23.11 -3.88 -14.26
N TYR A 103 23.36 -4.70 -13.24
CA TYR A 103 22.63 -5.93 -12.97
C TYR A 103 21.39 -5.71 -12.09
N ALA A 104 21.21 -4.51 -11.55
CA ALA A 104 20.06 -4.19 -10.72
C ALA A 104 18.77 -4.35 -11.53
N LEU A 105 17.78 -5.01 -10.92
CA LEU A 105 16.43 -5.13 -11.46
C LEU A 105 15.67 -3.84 -11.14
N ILE A 106 15.31 -3.10 -12.18
CA ILE A 106 14.61 -1.82 -12.08
C ILE A 106 13.25 -1.88 -12.80
N PRO A 107 12.21 -1.24 -12.26
CA PRO A 107 10.94 -1.12 -12.94
C PRO A 107 11.09 -0.26 -14.20
N CYS A 108 10.38 -0.61 -15.27
CA CYS A 108 10.33 0.21 -16.46
C CYS A 108 9.68 1.58 -16.18
N HIS A 109 10.37 2.66 -16.52
CA HIS A 109 9.91 4.03 -16.22
C HIS A 109 8.70 4.47 -17.05
N THR A 110 8.38 3.78 -18.14
CA THR A 110 7.15 4.02 -18.93
C THR A 110 5.92 3.35 -18.30
N GLY A 111 6.07 2.69 -17.16
CA GLY A 111 4.96 2.12 -16.40
C GLY A 111 4.34 0.88 -17.03
N CYS A 112 5.08 0.14 -17.88
CA CYS A 112 4.59 -1.10 -18.50
C CYS A 112 4.44 -2.29 -17.52
N GLY A 113 4.81 -2.10 -16.25
CA GLY A 113 4.73 -3.12 -15.20
C GLY A 113 5.86 -4.16 -15.20
N HIS A 114 6.73 -4.19 -16.21
CA HIS A 114 7.88 -5.09 -16.25
C HIS A 114 9.04 -4.57 -15.39
N VAL A 115 9.71 -5.51 -14.72
CA VAL A 115 10.98 -5.28 -14.03
C VAL A 115 12.08 -5.86 -14.91
N VAL A 116 13.03 -5.03 -15.30
CA VAL A 116 14.11 -5.40 -16.23
C VAL A 116 15.46 -5.09 -15.62
N MET A 117 16.48 -5.84 -16.04
CA MET A 117 17.85 -5.55 -15.65
C MET A 117 18.27 -4.20 -16.24
N ARG A 118 18.91 -3.32 -15.46
CA ARG A 118 19.26 -1.96 -15.88
C ARG A 118 19.97 -1.91 -17.24
N ARG A 119 20.97 -2.76 -17.48
CA ARG A 119 21.66 -2.85 -18.78
C ARG A 119 20.77 -3.27 -19.96
N LYS A 120 19.65 -3.96 -19.70
CA LYS A 120 18.67 -4.39 -20.71
C LYS A 120 17.49 -3.43 -20.84
N LEU A 121 17.48 -2.32 -20.11
CA LEU A 121 16.37 -1.38 -20.16
C LEU A 121 16.23 -0.74 -21.55
N ALA A 122 17.34 -0.38 -22.20
CA ALA A 122 17.30 0.19 -23.57
C ALA A 122 16.67 -0.79 -24.57
N ASP A 123 17.15 -2.05 -24.59
CA ASP A 123 16.60 -3.11 -25.44
C ASP A 123 15.11 -3.39 -25.13
N HIS A 124 14.73 -3.41 -23.85
CA HIS A 124 13.33 -3.52 -23.47
C HIS A 124 12.49 -2.36 -24.04
N LEU A 125 12.96 -1.11 -23.92
CA LEU A 125 12.23 0.05 -24.43
C LEU A 125 12.07 -0.02 -25.95
N GLU A 126 13.14 -0.34 -26.68
CA GLU A 126 13.12 -0.40 -28.14
C GLU A 126 12.27 -1.56 -28.67
N ASN A 127 12.43 -2.76 -28.11
CA ASN A 127 11.96 -4.00 -28.75
C ASN A 127 10.83 -4.72 -27.98
N GLY A 128 10.57 -4.39 -26.72
CA GLY A 128 9.67 -5.19 -25.86
C GLY A 128 8.69 -4.41 -24.99
N CYS A 129 8.74 -3.09 -24.97
CA CYS A 129 7.94 -2.28 -24.07
C CYS A 129 6.62 -1.85 -24.73
N VAL A 130 5.51 -2.42 -24.25
CA VAL A 130 4.15 -2.11 -24.72
C VAL A 130 3.79 -0.62 -24.57
N ASN A 131 4.40 0.05 -23.60
CA ASN A 131 4.14 1.47 -23.31
C ASN A 131 5.23 2.40 -23.85
N ASN A 132 6.22 1.90 -24.61
CA ASN A 132 7.14 2.79 -25.31
C ASN A 132 6.48 3.21 -26.64
N VAL A 133 6.03 4.46 -26.67
CA VAL A 133 5.24 5.01 -27.78
C VAL A 133 6.15 5.89 -28.62
N THR A 134 6.35 5.53 -29.88
CA THR A 134 7.12 6.31 -30.87
C THR A 134 6.19 7.06 -31.81
N VAL A 135 6.52 8.30 -32.17
CA VAL A 135 5.72 9.11 -33.08
C VAL A 135 6.04 8.73 -34.54
N CYS A 136 5.01 8.36 -35.30
CA CYS A 136 5.15 8.08 -36.73
C CYS A 136 5.42 9.38 -37.50
N GLN A 137 6.54 9.47 -38.23
CA GLN A 137 6.91 10.70 -38.95
C GLN A 137 6.00 11.02 -40.15
N GLN A 138 5.21 10.07 -40.65
CA GLN A 138 4.31 10.28 -41.79
C GLN A 138 2.91 10.75 -41.40
N CYS A 139 2.38 10.29 -40.26
CA CYS A 139 1.01 10.63 -39.82
C CYS A 139 0.95 11.34 -38.46
N GLN A 140 2.10 11.60 -37.84
CA GLN A 140 2.27 12.28 -36.54
C GLN A 140 1.48 11.67 -35.37
N ARG A 141 1.05 10.41 -35.48
CA ARG A 141 0.40 9.69 -34.38
C ARG A 141 1.43 8.96 -33.52
N SER A 142 1.20 8.99 -32.21
CA SER A 142 1.97 8.24 -31.21
C SER A 142 1.52 6.77 -31.24
N LEU A 143 2.42 5.84 -31.62
CA LEU A 143 2.14 4.41 -31.78
C LEU A 143 3.01 3.58 -30.83
N ALA A 144 2.43 2.55 -30.19
CA ALA A 144 3.20 1.60 -29.40
C ALA A 144 4.13 0.77 -30.31
N SER A 145 5.30 0.32 -29.80
CA SER A 145 6.26 -0.47 -30.59
C SER A 145 5.64 -1.69 -31.29
N SER A 146 4.64 -2.35 -30.68
CA SER A 146 3.88 -3.47 -31.28
C SER A 146 3.00 -3.07 -32.47
N GLU A 147 2.56 -1.81 -32.58
CA GLU A 147 1.72 -1.31 -33.68
C GLU A 147 2.57 -0.81 -34.86
N HIS A 148 3.86 -0.55 -34.65
CA HIS A 148 4.75 -0.01 -35.67
C HIS A 148 5.08 -1.05 -36.76
N GLN A 149 5.16 -2.34 -36.41
CA GLN A 149 5.39 -3.42 -37.38
C GLN A 149 4.16 -3.70 -38.28
N GLN A 150 2.94 -3.34 -37.84
CA GLN A 150 1.71 -3.55 -38.62
C GLN A 150 1.30 -2.32 -39.46
N THR A 151 1.82 -1.13 -39.16
CA THR A 151 1.40 0.13 -39.82
C THR A 151 2.21 0.49 -41.07
N SER A 152 3.29 -0.22 -41.40
CA SER A 152 4.05 0.01 -42.64
C SER A 152 3.20 -0.21 -43.91
N ALA A 153 2.15 -1.03 -43.83
CA ALA A 153 1.23 -1.31 -44.93
C ALA A 153 -0.04 -0.42 -44.95
N GLY A 154 -0.34 0.32 -43.87
CA GLY A 154 -1.65 0.97 -43.66
C GLY A 154 -1.70 2.49 -43.87
N CYS A 155 -0.56 3.18 -44.00
CA CYS A 155 -0.54 4.64 -44.14
C CYS A 155 -0.97 5.17 -45.52
N LEU A 156 -1.24 4.32 -46.51
CA LEU A 156 -1.56 4.73 -47.88
C LEU A 156 -3.05 5.03 -48.14
N LEU A 157 -3.95 4.91 -47.16
CA LEU A 157 -5.40 4.88 -47.43
C LEU A 157 -6.24 6.08 -46.95
N PHE A 158 -5.64 7.17 -46.46
CA PHE A 158 -6.42 8.38 -46.13
C PHE A 158 -5.67 9.67 -46.47
N PRO A 159 -6.07 10.43 -47.52
CA PRO A 159 -5.57 11.77 -47.70
C PRO A 159 -6.23 12.70 -46.66
N ALA A 160 -5.42 13.39 -45.88
CA ALA A 160 -5.88 14.52 -45.08
C ALA A 160 -6.26 15.69 -46.01
N PRO A 161 -7.33 16.45 -45.71
CA PRO A 161 -7.69 17.61 -46.52
C PRO A 161 -6.63 18.71 -46.39
N THR A 162 -6.10 19.11 -47.54
CA THR A 162 -5.19 20.24 -47.71
C THR A 162 -5.92 21.54 -47.40
N ILE A 163 -5.54 22.24 -46.33
CA ILE A 163 -5.87 23.66 -46.14
C ILE A 163 -4.56 24.44 -46.25
N THR A 164 -4.43 25.18 -47.35
CA THR A 164 -3.34 26.10 -47.65
C THR A 164 -3.43 27.34 -46.76
N PHE A 165 -2.34 27.65 -46.07
CA PHE A 165 -2.12 28.91 -45.35
C PHE A 165 -1.90 30.07 -46.34
N THR A 166 -2.69 31.15 -46.20
CA THR A 166 -2.25 32.49 -46.61
C THR A 166 -1.81 33.27 -45.36
N LYS A 167 -0.60 33.83 -45.42
CA LYS A 167 0.01 34.64 -44.36
C LYS A 167 -0.72 35.98 -44.24
N SER A 168 -1.14 36.33 -43.02
CA SER A 168 -1.03 37.72 -42.55
C SER A 168 -0.79 37.71 -41.03
N SER A 169 0.42 38.14 -40.68
CA SER A 169 0.87 38.77 -39.43
C SER A 169 -0.15 38.96 -38.30
N SER A 170 0.11 38.35 -37.14
CA SER A 170 0.66 39.07 -35.97
C SER A 170 0.94 38.11 -34.79
N GLN A 171 2.03 38.43 -34.10
CA GLN A 171 2.70 37.81 -32.95
C GLN A 171 1.80 37.32 -31.81
N VAL A 172 2.14 36.16 -31.21
CA VAL A 172 2.29 35.98 -29.74
C VAL A 172 3.35 34.91 -29.47
N ILE A 173 4.37 35.26 -28.70
CA ILE A 173 5.41 34.36 -28.17
C ILE A 173 4.89 33.71 -26.86
N LEU A 174 5.19 32.43 -26.74
CA LEU A 174 4.94 31.55 -25.59
C LEU A 174 5.85 31.87 -24.39
N SER A 175 5.35 31.69 -23.17
CA SER A 175 6.10 30.96 -22.14
C SER A 175 5.21 30.47 -20.99
N PHE A 176 5.30 29.16 -20.76
CA PHE A 176 4.72 28.38 -19.67
C PHE A 176 5.42 28.60 -18.33
N GLY A 177 4.68 28.35 -17.23
CA GLY A 177 5.24 28.00 -15.93
C GLY A 177 4.17 27.88 -14.83
N PRO A 178 3.84 26.67 -14.32
CA PRO A 178 2.87 26.48 -13.26
C PRO A 178 3.49 26.38 -11.85
N VAL A 179 2.82 27.07 -10.91
CA VAL A 179 2.51 26.73 -9.50
C VAL A 179 3.66 26.40 -8.52
N PHE A 180 3.76 27.22 -7.47
CA PHE A 180 3.96 26.72 -6.10
C PHE A 180 3.14 27.52 -5.08
N VAL A 181 2.51 26.80 -4.17
CA VAL A 181 1.73 27.25 -3.02
C VAL A 181 2.68 27.59 -1.88
N SER A 182 2.46 28.70 -1.18
CA SER A 182 2.71 28.73 0.26
C SER A 182 1.89 29.81 0.94
N SER A 183 1.02 29.37 1.85
CA SER A 183 0.67 30.17 3.02
C SER A 183 1.93 30.34 3.86
N HIS A 184 2.18 31.56 4.31
CA HIS A 184 2.75 31.82 5.62
C HIS A 184 2.38 33.23 6.02
N THR A 185 1.55 33.27 7.06
CA THR A 185 1.41 34.40 7.97
C THR A 185 2.79 34.80 8.50
N LEU A 186 3.09 36.09 8.47
CA LEU A 186 3.73 36.78 9.59
C LEU A 186 3.57 38.29 9.40
N SER A 187 2.84 38.84 10.36
CA SER A 187 2.67 40.24 10.69
C SER A 187 3.99 41.00 10.77
N HIS A 188 4.07 42.15 10.12
CA HIS A 188 4.64 43.37 10.70
C HIS A 188 4.24 44.57 9.83
N SER A 189 3.34 45.42 10.35
CA SER A 189 3.22 46.79 9.87
C SER A 189 2.68 47.67 10.99
N THR A 190 3.61 48.43 11.55
CA THR A 190 3.41 49.58 12.43
C THR A 190 2.61 50.68 11.72
N SER A 191 1.54 51.13 12.39
CA SER A 191 1.00 52.50 12.44
C SER A 191 1.03 53.39 11.18
N SER A 192 -0.16 53.75 10.67
CA SER A 192 -0.66 55.14 10.74
C SER A 192 -2.14 55.18 10.36
N ALA A 193 -2.91 55.92 11.13
CA ALA A 193 -4.36 55.97 11.09
C ALA A 193 -4.89 56.94 10.03
N ASN A 194 -5.90 56.49 9.27
CA ASN A 194 -7.01 57.34 8.83
C ASN A 194 -8.26 56.47 8.74
N LYS A 195 -9.21 56.72 9.66
CA LYS A 195 -10.49 55.99 9.78
C LYS A 195 -11.53 56.68 8.90
N ASP A 196 -11.53 56.40 7.61
CA ASP A 196 -12.65 56.77 6.75
C ASP A 196 -13.89 55.94 7.16
N GLY A 197 -15.06 56.57 7.24
CA GLY A 197 -16.32 55.89 7.57
C GLY A 197 -16.90 55.14 6.36
N CYS A 198 -17.87 54.25 6.60
CA CYS A 198 -18.66 53.64 5.53
C CYS A 198 -19.34 54.72 4.68
N ARG A 199 -19.46 54.50 3.36
CA ARG A 199 -20.07 55.46 2.42
C ARG A 199 -21.55 55.75 2.73
N PHE A 200 -22.20 54.88 3.48
CA PHE A 200 -23.59 55.02 3.96
C PHE A 200 -23.67 55.70 5.34
N SER A 201 -22.60 56.34 5.83
CA SER A 201 -22.62 57.07 7.11
C SER A 201 -23.67 58.18 7.15
N GLU A 202 -23.89 58.85 6.02
CA GLU A 202 -24.88 59.93 5.86
C GLU A 202 -26.33 59.45 6.02
N VAL A 203 -26.58 58.16 5.81
CA VAL A 203 -27.90 57.52 5.99
C VAL A 203 -27.98 56.66 7.25
N GLY A 204 -27.02 56.83 8.17
CA GLY A 204 -27.03 56.24 9.52
C GLY A 204 -26.14 55.01 9.73
N CYS A 205 -25.27 54.64 8.79
CA CYS A 205 -24.33 53.55 9.01
C CYS A 205 -23.16 53.97 9.92
N ALA A 206 -23.08 53.38 11.12
CA ALA A 206 -22.05 53.71 12.12
C ALA A 206 -20.70 52.97 11.92
N PHE A 207 -20.57 52.14 10.88
CA PHE A 207 -19.39 51.30 10.70
C PHE A 207 -18.16 52.11 10.29
N ARG A 208 -17.03 51.88 10.99
CA ARG A 208 -15.72 52.46 10.70
C ARG A 208 -14.64 51.37 10.79
N GLY A 209 -13.74 51.31 9.82
CA GLY A 209 -12.73 50.25 9.74
C GLY A 209 -11.55 50.60 8.86
N SER A 210 -10.65 49.64 8.61
CA SER A 210 -9.63 49.78 7.55
C SER A 210 -10.30 49.67 6.17
N LYS A 211 -9.63 50.14 5.11
CA LYS A 211 -10.18 50.11 3.74
C LYS A 211 -10.62 48.71 3.30
N GLU A 212 -9.89 47.66 3.70
CA GLU A 212 -10.21 46.26 3.39
C GLU A 212 -11.47 45.81 4.12
N LYS A 213 -11.58 46.15 5.42
CA LYS A 213 -12.75 45.81 6.24
C LYS A 213 -14.00 46.59 5.86
N ILE A 214 -13.85 47.83 5.37
CA ILE A 214 -14.96 48.61 4.82
C ILE A 214 -15.47 47.97 3.53
N LYS A 215 -14.58 47.52 2.64
CA LYS A 215 -14.99 46.79 1.43
C LYS A 215 -15.71 45.48 1.73
N GLU A 216 -15.25 44.74 2.73
CA GLU A 216 -15.91 43.50 3.16
C GLU A 216 -17.27 43.76 3.84
N HIS A 217 -17.35 44.81 4.66
CA HIS A 217 -18.61 45.29 5.23
C HIS A 217 -19.60 45.75 4.15
N GLU A 218 -19.17 46.54 3.17
CA GLU A 218 -20.03 47.01 2.08
C GLU A 218 -20.62 45.85 1.27
N LYS A 219 -19.86 44.76 1.08
CA LYS A 219 -20.32 43.53 0.40
C LYS A 219 -21.29 42.69 1.24
N SER A 220 -21.06 42.61 2.55
CA SER A 220 -21.86 41.76 3.45
C SER A 220 -23.11 42.46 3.99
N ALA A 221 -23.09 43.79 4.08
CA ALA A 221 -24.16 44.59 4.69
C ALA A 221 -25.10 45.25 3.66
N VAL A 222 -25.10 44.81 2.40
CA VAL A 222 -25.95 45.38 1.32
C VAL A 222 -27.42 45.43 1.74
N GLY A 223 -27.96 44.35 2.31
CA GLY A 223 -29.35 44.32 2.78
C GLY A 223 -29.65 45.32 3.90
N ALA A 224 -28.71 45.52 4.83
CA ALA A 224 -28.84 46.52 5.90
C ALA A 224 -28.77 47.95 5.35
N HIS A 225 -27.88 48.21 4.38
CA HIS A 225 -27.80 49.50 3.70
C HIS A 225 -29.05 49.81 2.87
N MET A 226 -29.64 48.80 2.22
CA MET A 226 -30.89 48.94 1.47
C MET A 226 -32.07 49.31 2.39
N LEU A 227 -32.12 48.75 3.61
CA LEU A 227 -33.13 49.10 4.61
C LEU A 227 -32.98 50.54 5.13
N LEU A 228 -31.75 50.99 5.40
CA LEU A 228 -31.47 52.37 5.80
C LEU A 228 -31.86 53.36 4.71
N LEU A 229 -31.55 53.05 3.45
CA LEU A 229 -31.99 53.84 2.29
C LEU A 229 -33.52 53.89 2.18
N LEU A 230 -34.20 52.75 2.31
CA LEU A 230 -35.67 52.69 2.27
C LEU A 230 -36.31 53.52 3.40
N GLN A 231 -35.74 53.47 4.61
CA GLN A 231 -36.23 54.26 5.73
C GLN A 231 -36.03 55.76 5.51
N HIS A 232 -34.89 56.15 4.94
CA HIS A 232 -34.62 57.54 4.61
C HIS A 232 -35.49 58.05 3.45
N MET A 233 -35.78 57.20 2.46
CA MET A 233 -36.73 57.49 1.39
C MET A 233 -38.16 57.70 1.92
N ARG A 234 -38.63 56.88 2.87
CA ARG A 234 -39.94 57.08 3.51
C ARG A 234 -40.03 58.37 4.31
N GLN A 235 -38.94 58.78 4.97
CA GLN A 235 -38.87 60.07 5.67
C GLN A 235 -38.94 61.25 4.69
N LEU A 236 -38.24 61.14 3.56
CA LEU A 236 -38.28 62.13 2.48
C LEU A 236 -39.67 62.23 1.83
N GLU A 237 -40.35 61.11 1.57
CA GLU A 237 -41.75 61.09 1.10
C GLU A 237 -42.70 61.80 2.07
N GLY A 238 -42.51 61.61 3.38
CA GLY A 238 -43.28 62.30 4.41
C GLY A 238 -43.13 63.82 4.35
N THR A 239 -41.90 64.32 4.14
CA THR A 239 -41.61 65.76 3.99
C THR A 239 -42.05 66.35 2.65
N LEU A 240 -42.02 65.57 1.57
CA LEU A 240 -42.52 65.99 0.25
C LEU A 240 -44.05 66.11 0.25
N CYS A 241 -44.75 65.22 0.96
CA CYS A 241 -46.21 65.24 1.10
C CYS A 241 -46.71 66.44 1.91
N SER A 242 -45.93 66.92 2.89
CA SER A 242 -46.24 68.14 3.63
C SER A 242 -45.91 69.43 2.85
N ALA A 243 -44.85 69.42 2.05
CA ALA A 243 -44.49 70.54 1.16
C ALA A 243 -45.45 70.70 -0.03
N ALA A 244 -45.98 69.60 -0.58
CA ALA A 244 -46.95 69.61 -1.69
C ALA A 244 -48.30 70.24 -1.32
N LYS A 245 -48.64 70.34 -0.03
CA LYS A 245 -49.87 71.00 0.45
C LYS A 245 -49.76 72.53 0.54
N ALA A 246 -48.60 73.13 0.24
CA ALA A 246 -48.33 74.55 0.45
C ALA A 246 -47.93 75.35 -0.81
N ALA A 247 -47.97 74.79 -2.03
CA ALA A 247 -47.46 75.47 -3.23
C ALA A 247 -48.47 75.53 -4.41
N GLN A 248 -48.47 76.68 -5.10
CA GLN A 248 -49.28 77.05 -6.28
C GLN A 248 -48.97 76.19 -7.54
N PRO A 249 -49.88 76.11 -8.54
CA PRO A 249 -50.01 74.90 -9.38
C PRO A 249 -49.11 74.75 -10.63
N GLU A 250 -48.41 75.77 -11.12
CA GLU A 250 -47.74 75.66 -12.45
C GLU A 250 -46.20 75.62 -12.42
N LEU A 251 -45.53 76.13 -11.38
CA LEU A 251 -44.05 76.11 -11.27
C LEU A 251 -43.50 74.93 -10.43
N SER A 252 -44.39 74.09 -9.91
CA SER A 252 -44.09 73.01 -8.97
C SER A 252 -44.04 71.64 -9.63
N LEU A 253 -44.76 71.44 -10.74
CA LEU A 253 -44.84 70.16 -11.45
C LEU A 253 -43.54 69.85 -12.22
N GLU A 254 -42.94 70.85 -12.89
CA GLU A 254 -41.66 70.68 -13.60
C GLU A 254 -40.51 70.28 -12.66
N LYS A 255 -40.48 70.83 -11.44
CA LYS A 255 -39.48 70.45 -10.42
C LYS A 255 -39.67 69.02 -9.94
N VAL A 256 -40.91 68.58 -9.75
CA VAL A 256 -41.23 67.22 -9.34
C VAL A 256 -40.91 66.21 -10.46
N ILE A 257 -41.18 66.57 -11.72
CA ILE A 257 -40.83 65.76 -12.90
C ILE A 257 -39.30 65.62 -13.00
N SER A 258 -38.55 66.71 -12.89
CA SER A 258 -37.07 66.67 -12.93
C SER A 258 -36.47 65.82 -11.79
N GLU A 259 -37.05 65.90 -10.59
CA GLU A 259 -36.64 65.06 -9.46
C GLU A 259 -36.93 63.57 -9.70
N LEU A 260 -38.08 63.25 -10.30
CA LEU A 260 -38.45 61.89 -10.70
C LEU A 260 -37.53 61.35 -11.81
N GLU A 261 -37.19 62.16 -12.80
CA GLU A 261 -36.23 61.81 -13.87
C GLU A 261 -34.84 61.51 -13.31
N ASN A 262 -34.34 62.33 -12.37
CA ASN A 262 -33.07 62.08 -11.69
C ASN A 262 -33.09 60.77 -10.89
N LYS A 263 -34.19 60.48 -10.19
CA LYS A 263 -34.36 59.21 -9.46
C LYS A 263 -34.43 58.02 -10.40
N LEU A 264 -35.14 58.16 -11.52
CA LEU A 264 -35.26 57.13 -12.55
C LEU A 264 -33.88 56.81 -13.14
N HIS A 265 -33.07 57.84 -13.40
CA HIS A 265 -31.70 57.67 -13.88
C HIS A 265 -30.79 56.97 -12.85
N VAL A 266 -30.93 57.28 -11.55
CA VAL A 266 -30.22 56.55 -10.49
C VAL A 266 -30.63 55.08 -10.45
N PHE A 267 -31.92 54.78 -10.59
CA PHE A 267 -32.40 53.39 -10.64
C PHE A 267 -31.89 52.65 -11.88
N GLU A 268 -31.87 53.28 -13.05
CA GLU A 268 -31.29 52.70 -14.27
C GLU A 268 -29.81 52.34 -14.08
N ASN A 269 -29.03 53.23 -13.45
CA ASN A 269 -27.63 52.97 -13.15
C ASN A 269 -27.45 51.82 -12.15
N ILE A 270 -28.30 51.73 -11.11
CA ILE A 270 -28.28 50.62 -10.15
C ILE A 270 -28.61 49.29 -10.86
N VAL A 271 -29.64 49.26 -11.71
CA VAL A 271 -30.02 48.07 -12.46
C VAL A 271 -28.90 47.63 -13.40
N ALA A 272 -28.22 48.57 -14.06
CA ALA A 272 -27.08 48.26 -14.93
C ALA A 272 -25.91 47.63 -14.16
N VAL A 273 -25.58 48.15 -12.96
CA VAL A 273 -24.53 47.57 -12.11
C VAL A 273 -24.94 46.18 -11.62
N LEU A 274 -26.17 46.01 -11.15
CA LEU A 274 -26.68 44.71 -10.69
C LEU A 274 -26.71 43.67 -11.81
N ASN A 275 -27.12 44.03 -13.03
CA ASN A 275 -27.08 43.13 -14.18
C ASN A 275 -25.65 42.67 -14.47
N LYS A 276 -24.69 43.61 -14.46
CA LYS A 276 -23.27 43.28 -14.68
C LYS A 276 -22.71 42.36 -13.59
N GLU A 277 -23.12 42.56 -12.34
CA GLU A 277 -22.70 41.71 -11.21
C GLU A 277 -23.33 40.31 -11.28
N VAL A 278 -24.60 40.21 -11.69
CA VAL A 278 -25.28 38.93 -11.97
C VAL A 278 -24.60 38.18 -13.11
N GLU A 279 -24.25 38.86 -14.21
CA GLU A 279 -23.51 38.27 -15.32
C GLU A 279 -22.13 37.76 -14.87
N SER A 280 -21.39 38.55 -14.09
CA SER A 280 -20.10 38.15 -13.53
C SER A 280 -20.22 36.91 -12.63
N SER A 281 -21.20 36.89 -11.74
CA SER A 281 -21.46 35.76 -10.84
C SER A 281 -21.85 34.50 -11.61
N ASN A 282 -22.68 34.63 -12.65
CA ASN A 282 -23.06 33.50 -13.50
C ASN A 282 -21.86 32.88 -14.22
N LEU A 283 -20.90 33.69 -14.68
CA LEU A 283 -19.66 33.18 -15.29
C LEU A 283 -18.80 32.41 -14.28
N GLU A 284 -18.68 32.90 -13.05
CA GLU A 284 -17.96 32.19 -11.97
C GLU A 284 -18.63 30.85 -11.61
N ILE A 285 -19.96 30.82 -11.50
CA ILE A 285 -20.71 29.58 -11.25
C ILE A 285 -20.50 28.56 -12.36
N LEU A 286 -20.50 29.00 -13.64
CA LEU A 286 -20.25 28.12 -14.77
C LEU A 286 -18.82 27.56 -14.76
N ALA A 287 -17.82 28.38 -14.41
CA ALA A 287 -16.45 27.93 -14.27
C ALA A 287 -16.31 26.91 -13.12
N PHE A 288 -16.92 27.18 -11.97
CA PHE A 288 -16.92 26.27 -10.82
C PHE A 288 -17.61 24.94 -11.13
N ARG A 289 -18.74 24.94 -11.84
CA ARG A 289 -19.43 23.71 -12.27
C ARG A 289 -18.55 22.85 -13.17
N ARG A 290 -17.88 23.45 -14.17
CA ARG A 290 -16.94 22.74 -15.05
C ARG A 290 -15.79 22.14 -14.26
N GLN A 291 -15.24 22.87 -13.29
CA GLN A 291 -14.18 22.35 -12.44
C GLN A 291 -14.66 21.17 -11.58
N SER A 292 -15.86 21.29 -10.99
CA SER A 292 -16.44 20.22 -10.17
C SER A 292 -16.68 18.93 -10.99
N GLU A 293 -17.10 19.05 -12.26
CA GLU A 293 -17.23 17.89 -13.16
C GLU A 293 -15.88 17.22 -13.46
N LEU A 294 -14.81 18.01 -13.64
CA LEU A 294 -13.46 17.48 -13.82
C LEU A 294 -12.98 16.77 -12.55
N ASP A 295 -13.18 17.38 -11.39
CA ASP A 295 -12.80 16.80 -10.10
C ASP A 295 -13.57 15.49 -9.84
N GLN A 296 -14.86 15.43 -10.14
CA GLN A 296 -15.66 14.20 -10.03
C GLN A 296 -15.13 13.09 -10.94
N ASN A 297 -14.69 13.41 -12.15
CA ASN A 297 -14.10 12.43 -13.06
C ASN A 297 -12.76 11.90 -12.54
N ILE A 298 -11.93 12.78 -11.96
CA ILE A 298 -10.66 12.39 -11.31
C ILE A 298 -10.94 11.49 -10.11
N ILE A 299 -11.86 11.87 -9.23
CA ILE A 299 -12.26 11.09 -8.05
C ILE A 299 -12.69 9.68 -8.48
N ARG A 300 -13.60 9.58 -9.44
CA ARG A 300 -14.06 8.28 -9.98
C ARG A 300 -12.90 7.45 -10.55
N GLY A 301 -11.95 8.09 -11.24
CA GLY A 301 -10.74 7.42 -11.74
C GLY A 301 -9.86 6.87 -10.62
N LEU A 302 -9.69 7.64 -9.54
CA LEU A 302 -8.94 7.22 -8.36
C LEU A 302 -9.64 6.09 -7.60
N GLU A 303 -10.97 6.14 -7.45
CA GLU A 303 -11.76 5.07 -6.81
C GLU A 303 -11.60 3.74 -7.55
N LEU A 304 -11.67 3.76 -8.89
CA LEU A 304 -11.42 2.58 -9.72
C LEU A 304 -9.99 2.06 -9.55
N LYS A 305 -9.00 2.97 -9.44
CA LYS A 305 -7.60 2.57 -9.22
C LYS A 305 -7.40 1.94 -7.84
N ILE A 306 -8.05 2.47 -6.80
CA ILE A 306 -8.03 1.90 -5.45
C ILE A 306 -8.64 0.50 -5.45
N ALA A 307 -9.79 0.32 -6.09
CA ALA A 307 -10.44 -0.99 -6.19
C ALA A 307 -9.54 -2.04 -6.87
N GLU A 308 -8.88 -1.65 -7.97
CA GLU A 308 -7.95 -2.54 -8.69
C GLU A 308 -6.70 -2.87 -7.86
N LEU A 309 -6.14 -1.89 -7.15
CA LEU A 309 -5.01 -2.11 -6.25
C LEU A 309 -5.39 -3.05 -5.09
N HIS A 310 -6.56 -2.88 -4.49
CA HIS A 310 -7.06 -3.80 -3.45
C HIS A 310 -7.21 -5.23 -3.99
N ARG A 311 -7.80 -5.40 -5.18
CA ARG A 311 -7.92 -6.71 -5.83
C ARG A 311 -6.55 -7.36 -6.05
N CYS A 312 -5.58 -6.60 -6.55
CA CYS A 312 -4.21 -7.07 -6.76
C CYS A 312 -3.54 -7.46 -5.45
N LEU A 313 -3.70 -6.66 -4.39
CA LEU A 313 -3.16 -6.94 -3.06
C LEU A 313 -3.72 -8.26 -2.51
N THR A 314 -5.03 -8.46 -2.54
CA THR A 314 -5.66 -9.71 -2.09
C THR A 314 -5.15 -10.93 -2.86
N GLN A 315 -4.94 -10.79 -4.19
CA GLN A 315 -4.38 -11.86 -5.00
C GLN A 315 -2.92 -12.17 -4.61
N LYS A 316 -2.12 -11.13 -4.34
CA LYS A 316 -0.73 -11.27 -3.88
C LYS A 316 -0.64 -11.90 -2.49
N ASP A 317 -1.52 -11.53 -1.56
CA ASP A 317 -1.58 -12.11 -0.21
C ASP A 317 -1.93 -13.60 -0.24
N ALA A 318 -2.87 -13.99 -1.10
CA ALA A 318 -3.19 -15.39 -1.35
C ALA A 318 -1.99 -16.16 -1.93
N GLY A 319 -1.26 -15.55 -2.87
CA GLY A 319 -0.03 -16.10 -3.44
C GLY A 319 1.08 -16.26 -2.39
N LEU A 320 1.31 -15.25 -1.55
CA LEU A 320 2.28 -15.28 -0.45
C LEU A 320 1.94 -16.36 0.57
N SER A 321 0.66 -16.50 0.92
CA SER A 321 0.19 -17.55 1.84
C SER A 321 0.43 -18.95 1.27
N SER A 322 0.24 -19.12 -0.04
CA SER A 322 0.55 -20.39 -0.74
C SER A 322 2.05 -20.67 -0.76
N LEU A 323 2.87 -19.67 -1.07
CA LEU A 323 4.32 -19.80 -1.07
C LEU A 323 4.88 -20.11 0.32
N HIS A 324 4.36 -19.45 1.36
CA HIS A 324 4.75 -19.71 2.75
C HIS A 324 4.43 -21.15 3.16
N LYS A 325 3.26 -21.68 2.79
CA LYS A 325 2.94 -23.11 2.99
C LYS A 325 3.91 -24.03 2.24
N SER A 326 4.21 -23.71 0.98
CA SER A 326 5.15 -24.50 0.19
C SER A 326 6.56 -24.50 0.79
N LEU A 327 7.01 -23.36 1.33
CA LEU A 327 8.29 -23.23 2.00
C LEU A 327 8.34 -24.09 3.27
N LEU A 328 7.32 -24.00 4.13
CA LEU A 328 7.21 -24.82 5.34
C LEU A 328 7.23 -26.32 5.03
N PHE A 329 6.60 -26.74 3.93
CA PHE A 329 6.66 -28.14 3.49
C PHE A 329 8.04 -28.53 2.97
N SER A 330 8.73 -27.63 2.27
CA SER A 330 10.09 -27.86 1.79
C SER A 330 11.10 -27.96 2.93
N GLU A 331 10.96 -27.15 3.98
CA GLU A 331 11.84 -27.21 5.17
C GLU A 331 11.68 -28.53 5.94
N GLN A 332 10.51 -29.16 5.87
CA GLN A 332 10.21 -30.43 6.53
C GLN A 332 10.48 -31.64 5.64
N ALA A 333 10.91 -31.46 4.39
CA ALA A 333 11.17 -32.56 3.48
C ALA A 333 12.41 -33.35 3.92
N SER A 334 12.25 -34.67 4.09
CA SER A 334 13.37 -35.58 4.28
C SER A 334 13.69 -36.33 2.97
N TYR A 335 14.94 -36.75 2.82
CA TYR A 335 15.46 -37.42 1.61
C TYR A 335 16.25 -38.70 1.93
N ASP A 336 16.05 -39.29 3.10
CA ASP A 336 16.75 -40.48 3.57
C ASP A 336 15.79 -41.64 3.91
N GLY A 337 14.50 -41.51 3.55
CA GLY A 337 13.46 -42.48 3.90
C GLY A 337 12.99 -42.42 5.36
N ILE A 338 13.53 -41.51 6.18
CA ILE A 338 13.14 -41.30 7.57
C ILE A 338 12.42 -39.96 7.68
N PHE A 339 11.21 -39.96 8.25
CA PHE A 339 10.41 -38.76 8.41
C PHE A 339 9.83 -38.66 9.81
N LEU A 340 9.96 -37.49 10.43
CA LEU A 340 9.40 -37.17 11.74
C LEU A 340 8.39 -36.04 11.61
N TRP A 341 7.13 -36.36 11.84
CA TRP A 341 6.01 -35.43 11.73
C TRP A 341 5.56 -34.95 13.11
N LYS A 342 5.75 -33.67 13.38
CA LYS A 342 5.20 -32.97 14.54
C LYS A 342 3.79 -32.47 14.23
N ILE A 343 2.80 -32.90 15.00
CA ILE A 343 1.43 -32.41 14.92
C ILE A 343 1.12 -31.62 16.20
N THR A 344 0.97 -30.31 16.06
CA THR A 344 0.53 -29.40 17.13
C THR A 344 -1.00 -29.27 17.16
N ASP A 345 -1.54 -28.61 18.19
CA ASP A 345 -2.96 -28.30 18.33
C ASP A 345 -3.84 -29.56 18.28
N VAL A 346 -3.36 -30.65 18.87
CA VAL A 346 -3.95 -31.99 18.77
C VAL A 346 -5.38 -31.99 19.28
N GLY A 347 -5.66 -31.34 20.41
CA GLY A 347 -6.99 -31.24 20.99
C GLY A 347 -7.98 -30.56 20.05
N ARG A 348 -7.58 -29.44 19.45
CA ARG A 348 -8.40 -28.74 18.45
C ARG A 348 -8.64 -29.60 17.20
N LYS A 349 -7.58 -30.19 16.64
CA LYS A 349 -7.67 -31.02 15.43
C LYS A 349 -8.48 -32.29 15.66
N LEU A 350 -8.39 -32.91 16.84
CA LEU A 350 -9.21 -34.04 17.22
C LEU A 350 -10.69 -33.64 17.32
N GLN A 351 -10.99 -32.51 17.95
CA GLN A 351 -12.35 -31.98 18.01
C GLN A 351 -12.92 -31.67 16.61
N ASP A 352 -12.09 -31.13 15.72
CA ASP A 352 -12.44 -30.88 14.32
C ASP A 352 -12.74 -32.19 13.57
N SER A 353 -12.03 -33.28 13.88
CA SER A 353 -12.31 -34.62 13.33
C SER A 353 -13.56 -35.27 13.91
N VAL A 354 -13.86 -35.08 15.19
CA VAL A 354 -15.09 -35.57 15.83
C VAL A 354 -16.33 -34.86 15.28
N THR A 355 -16.24 -33.54 15.11
CA THR A 355 -17.33 -32.71 14.56
C THR A 355 -17.49 -32.81 13.04
N GLY A 356 -16.57 -33.50 12.35
CA GLY A 356 -16.58 -33.66 10.90
C GLY A 356 -16.09 -32.44 10.11
N ARG A 357 -15.60 -31.39 10.77
CA ARG A 357 -15.02 -30.20 10.10
C ARG A 357 -13.73 -30.53 9.35
N THR A 358 -12.93 -31.46 9.86
CA THR A 358 -11.69 -31.91 9.21
C THR A 358 -11.46 -33.39 9.48
N VAL A 359 -11.69 -34.22 8.46
CA VAL A 359 -11.74 -35.68 8.63
C VAL A 359 -10.35 -36.32 8.77
N GLY A 360 -9.34 -35.79 8.07
CA GLY A 360 -7.97 -36.31 8.15
C GLY A 360 -6.93 -35.25 7.77
N LEU A 361 -5.68 -35.49 8.17
CA LEU A 361 -4.54 -34.61 7.98
C LEU A 361 -3.50 -35.28 7.09
N CYS A 362 -2.93 -34.54 6.15
CA CYS A 362 -1.79 -35.00 5.36
C CYS A 362 -0.50 -34.35 5.87
N SER A 363 0.57 -35.12 5.96
CA SER A 363 1.90 -34.60 6.28
C SER A 363 2.50 -33.84 5.10
N PRO A 364 3.55 -33.02 5.33
CA PRO A 364 4.50 -32.67 4.30
C PRO A 364 4.96 -33.92 3.53
N ALA A 365 5.32 -33.73 2.25
CA ALA A 365 5.93 -34.78 1.46
C ALA A 365 7.39 -35.01 1.89
N PHE A 366 7.82 -36.25 1.84
CA PHE A 366 9.22 -36.65 2.04
C PHE A 366 9.57 -37.73 1.02
N TYR A 367 10.86 -38.09 0.96
CA TYR A 367 11.42 -38.90 -0.10
C TYR A 367 12.30 -40.01 0.45
N THR A 368 12.36 -41.13 -0.27
CA THR A 368 13.28 -42.23 0.05
C THR A 368 14.75 -41.89 -0.26
N ALA A 369 14.98 -40.98 -1.21
CA ALA A 369 16.28 -40.47 -1.63
C ALA A 369 16.11 -39.10 -2.29
N LYS A 370 17.20 -38.36 -2.55
CA LYS A 370 17.17 -37.08 -3.29
C LYS A 370 16.38 -37.13 -4.62
N TYR A 371 16.46 -38.27 -5.30
CA TYR A 371 15.77 -38.56 -6.56
C TYR A 371 14.87 -39.82 -6.45
N GLY A 372 14.42 -40.13 -5.23
CA GLY A 372 13.64 -41.33 -4.89
C GLY A 372 12.13 -41.13 -4.98
N TYR A 373 11.38 -42.06 -4.40
CA TYR A 373 9.91 -42.01 -4.37
C TYR A 373 9.44 -40.84 -3.51
N LYS A 374 8.45 -40.09 -3.99
CA LYS A 374 7.76 -39.05 -3.23
C LYS A 374 6.59 -39.66 -2.47
N VAL A 375 6.51 -39.40 -1.17
CA VAL A 375 5.52 -40.02 -0.29
C VAL A 375 5.03 -39.04 0.78
N CYS A 376 3.88 -39.30 1.38
CA CYS A 376 3.43 -38.61 2.59
C CYS A 376 2.64 -39.54 3.50
N LEU A 377 2.36 -39.07 4.72
CA LEU A 377 1.50 -39.74 5.68
C LEU A 377 0.11 -39.09 5.69
N ARG A 378 -0.91 -39.91 5.95
CA ARG A 378 -2.26 -39.43 6.20
C ARG A 378 -2.76 -40.00 7.52
N VAL A 379 -3.14 -39.12 8.45
CA VAL A 379 -3.65 -39.51 9.77
C VAL A 379 -5.08 -39.05 9.95
N TYR A 380 -5.90 -39.90 10.56
CA TYR A 380 -7.26 -39.62 10.97
C TYR A 380 -7.29 -39.71 12.49
N LEU A 381 -7.30 -38.54 13.15
CA LEU A 381 -7.22 -38.47 14.61
C LEU A 381 -8.43 -39.13 15.30
N ASN A 382 -9.59 -39.11 14.67
CA ASN A 382 -10.81 -39.80 15.13
C ASN A 382 -11.13 -41.06 14.31
N GLY A 383 -10.12 -41.62 13.62
CA GLY A 383 -10.23 -42.87 12.89
C GLY A 383 -10.93 -42.81 11.53
N ASP A 384 -10.65 -43.82 10.72
CA ASP A 384 -11.23 -44.06 9.41
C ASP A 384 -11.53 -45.55 9.20
N GLY A 385 -12.49 -45.86 8.31
CA GLY A 385 -12.89 -47.23 8.01
C GLY A 385 -13.30 -48.02 9.26
N THR A 386 -12.66 -49.18 9.49
CA THR A 386 -12.93 -50.06 10.63
C THR A 386 -12.54 -49.46 11.98
N GLY A 387 -11.68 -48.45 12.01
CA GLY A 387 -11.24 -47.77 13.24
C GLY A 387 -11.97 -46.46 13.55
N LYS A 388 -12.93 -46.07 12.72
CA LYS A 388 -13.67 -44.82 12.88
C LYS A 388 -14.29 -44.69 14.28
N GLY A 389 -13.98 -43.59 14.96
CA GLY A 389 -14.47 -43.26 16.30
C GLY A 389 -13.87 -44.09 17.45
N THR A 390 -13.00 -45.05 17.17
CA THR A 390 -12.43 -45.94 18.21
C THR A 390 -10.90 -45.90 18.26
N HIS A 391 -10.26 -45.74 17.11
CA HIS A 391 -8.80 -45.73 16.96
C HIS A 391 -8.37 -44.50 16.16
N MET A 392 -7.16 -44.02 16.42
CA MET A 392 -6.45 -43.18 15.47
C MET A 392 -5.97 -44.07 14.32
N SER A 393 -6.25 -43.66 13.08
CA SER A 393 -5.83 -44.39 11.87
C SER A 393 -4.67 -43.67 11.19
N LEU A 394 -3.70 -44.44 10.69
CA LEU A 394 -2.50 -43.91 10.05
C LEU A 394 -2.21 -44.65 8.74
N PHE A 395 -2.00 -43.90 7.67
CA PHE A 395 -1.82 -44.42 6.33
C PHE A 395 -0.60 -43.82 5.65
N PHE A 396 -0.01 -44.61 4.77
CA PHE A 396 1.05 -44.24 3.84
C PHE A 396 0.44 -43.90 2.48
N VAL A 397 1.00 -42.89 1.83
CA VAL A 397 0.55 -42.44 0.50
C VAL A 397 1.76 -42.32 -0.41
N VAL A 398 1.71 -43.05 -1.53
CA VAL A 398 2.64 -42.84 -2.65
C VAL A 398 2.12 -41.65 -3.47
N MET A 399 2.99 -40.68 -3.69
CA MET A 399 2.70 -39.46 -4.44
C MET A 399 3.44 -39.46 -5.77
N LYS A 400 2.91 -38.73 -6.76
CA LYS A 400 3.59 -38.52 -8.04
C LYS A 400 4.86 -37.69 -7.84
N GLY A 401 6.00 -38.29 -8.15
CA GLY A 401 7.32 -37.67 -8.08
C GLY A 401 7.86 -37.31 -9.47
N ASP A 402 8.80 -36.36 -9.49
CA ASP A 402 9.42 -35.87 -10.74
C ASP A 402 10.30 -36.95 -11.42
N TYR A 403 10.80 -37.92 -10.63
CA TYR A 403 11.73 -38.97 -11.08
C TYR A 403 11.06 -40.33 -11.21
N ASP A 404 9.73 -40.43 -11.10
CA ASP A 404 8.98 -41.70 -11.12
C ASP A 404 9.25 -42.56 -12.36
N ALA A 405 9.64 -41.95 -13.48
CA ALA A 405 10.01 -42.64 -14.71
C ALA A 405 11.30 -43.48 -14.60
N LEU A 406 12.16 -43.17 -13.63
CA LEU A 406 13.45 -43.83 -13.41
C LEU A 406 13.39 -44.87 -12.29
N LEU A 407 12.29 -44.89 -11.52
CA LEU A 407 12.12 -45.74 -10.35
C LEU A 407 11.48 -47.08 -10.73
N GLN A 408 11.71 -48.09 -9.89
CA GLN A 408 11.09 -49.41 -10.08
C GLN A 408 9.66 -49.42 -9.55
N TRP A 409 8.75 -50.07 -10.27
CA TRP A 409 7.35 -50.18 -9.86
C TRP A 409 6.88 -51.64 -9.88
N PRO A 410 5.94 -52.03 -9.00
CA PRO A 410 5.33 -51.24 -7.91
C PRO A 410 6.30 -50.95 -6.75
N PHE A 411 5.95 -50.00 -5.87
CA PHE A 411 6.69 -49.66 -4.66
C PHE A 411 6.77 -50.87 -3.71
N ARG A 412 7.99 -51.24 -3.27
CA ARG A 412 8.28 -52.51 -2.55
C ARG A 412 8.90 -52.33 -1.17
N HIS A 413 9.29 -51.11 -0.81
CA HIS A 413 10.02 -50.84 0.41
C HIS A 413 9.16 -51.09 1.64
N LYS A 414 9.75 -51.67 2.69
CA LYS A 414 9.02 -51.90 3.95
C LYS A 414 8.78 -50.55 4.62
N VAL A 415 7.55 -50.33 5.09
CA VAL A 415 7.15 -49.09 5.77
C VAL A 415 6.93 -49.41 7.24
N THR A 416 7.53 -48.61 8.12
CA THR A 416 7.36 -48.71 9.58
C THR A 416 6.85 -47.38 10.13
N PHE A 417 5.72 -47.42 10.79
CA PHE A 417 5.15 -46.30 11.53
C PHE A 417 5.50 -46.39 13.01
N MET A 418 5.69 -45.23 13.62
CA MET A 418 5.83 -45.12 15.06
C MET A 418 5.05 -43.91 15.59
N LEU A 419 4.34 -44.08 16.69
CA LEU A 419 3.93 -42.95 17.54
C LEU A 419 4.89 -42.89 18.72
N LEU A 420 5.58 -41.75 18.83
CA LEU A 420 6.59 -41.57 19.86
C LEU A 420 5.94 -41.20 21.20
N ASP A 421 6.29 -41.96 22.22
CA ASP A 421 6.10 -41.56 23.62
C ASP A 421 7.20 -40.54 23.97
N GLN A 422 6.80 -39.34 24.34
CA GLN A 422 7.72 -38.23 24.62
C GLN A 422 8.49 -38.38 25.93
N ASN A 423 8.15 -39.38 26.76
CA ASN A 423 8.96 -39.82 27.91
C ASN A 423 9.89 -40.98 27.56
N ASN A 424 9.94 -41.38 26.28
CA ASN A 424 10.78 -42.46 25.76
C ASN A 424 10.56 -43.81 26.46
N ARG A 425 9.32 -44.09 26.90
CA ARG A 425 8.96 -45.34 27.60
C ARG A 425 8.55 -46.44 26.62
N GLU A 426 7.40 -46.27 25.97
CA GLU A 426 6.83 -47.29 25.07
C GLU A 426 6.28 -46.62 23.82
N HIS A 427 7.03 -46.69 22.72
CA HIS A 427 6.56 -46.26 21.42
C HIS A 427 5.56 -47.28 20.85
N ILE A 428 4.52 -46.79 20.18
CA ILE A 428 3.65 -47.64 19.37
C ILE A 428 4.33 -47.82 18.02
N ILE A 429 4.50 -49.06 17.57
CA ILE A 429 5.19 -49.38 16.33
C ILE A 429 4.30 -50.34 15.54
N ASP A 430 4.11 -50.05 14.26
CA ASP A 430 3.47 -50.96 13.31
C ASP A 430 4.21 -50.91 11.98
N ALA A 431 4.28 -52.02 11.27
CA ALA A 431 5.03 -52.12 10.02
C ALA A 431 4.35 -53.04 9.04
N PHE A 432 4.41 -52.68 7.77
CA PHE A 432 3.86 -53.50 6.69
C PHE A 432 4.79 -53.53 5.49
N ARG A 433 4.65 -54.58 4.68
CA ARG A 433 5.23 -54.65 3.33
C ARG A 433 4.11 -54.36 2.33
N PRO A 434 4.34 -53.47 1.34
CA PRO A 434 3.38 -53.16 0.30
C PRO A 434 2.82 -54.40 -0.40
N ASP A 435 1.50 -54.44 -0.59
CA ASP A 435 0.86 -55.43 -1.47
C ASP A 435 1.07 -55.00 -2.93
N LEU A 436 1.85 -55.79 -3.67
CA LEU A 436 2.24 -55.47 -5.05
C LEU A 436 1.07 -55.50 -6.03
N THR A 437 -0.06 -56.09 -5.65
CA THR A 437 -1.29 -56.11 -6.47
C THR A 437 -2.19 -54.90 -6.21
N SER A 438 -1.99 -54.21 -5.09
CA SER A 438 -2.80 -53.05 -4.73
C SER A 438 -2.47 -51.82 -5.59
N ALA A 439 -3.52 -51.09 -5.97
CA ALA A 439 -3.42 -49.83 -6.68
C ALA A 439 -2.65 -48.75 -5.88
N SER A 440 -2.61 -48.86 -4.54
CA SER A 440 -1.91 -47.92 -3.65
C SER A 440 -0.41 -47.79 -3.94
N PHE A 441 0.21 -48.85 -4.46
CA PHE A 441 1.67 -48.94 -4.62
C PHE A 441 2.10 -49.02 -6.09
N GLN A 442 1.16 -48.92 -7.03
CA GLN A 442 1.49 -48.78 -8.45
C GLN A 442 2.05 -47.39 -8.74
N ARG A 443 2.65 -47.22 -9.93
CA ARG A 443 3.13 -45.92 -10.39
C ARG A 443 1.98 -44.89 -10.37
N PRO A 444 2.12 -43.75 -9.67
CA PRO A 444 1.08 -42.74 -9.59
C PRO A 444 0.70 -42.16 -10.95
N VAL A 445 -0.61 -42.17 -11.24
CA VAL A 445 -1.19 -41.47 -12.39
C VAL A 445 -1.62 -40.06 -11.97
N ASN A 446 -2.26 -39.98 -10.80
CA ASN A 446 -2.69 -38.74 -10.14
C ASN A 446 -1.66 -38.29 -9.10
N ASP A 447 -1.86 -37.11 -8.49
CA ASP A 447 -0.95 -36.55 -7.48
C ASP A 447 -0.71 -37.48 -6.28
N MET A 448 -1.74 -38.24 -5.87
CA MET A 448 -1.70 -39.17 -4.76
C MET A 448 -2.44 -40.46 -5.14
N ASN A 449 -1.84 -41.60 -4.82
CA ASN A 449 -2.54 -42.88 -4.83
C ASN A 449 -3.49 -43.03 -3.64
N VAL A 450 -4.32 -44.06 -3.67
CA VAL A 450 -5.17 -44.43 -2.52
C VAL A 450 -4.28 -44.79 -1.33
N ALA A 451 -4.55 -44.19 -0.17
CA ALA A 451 -3.78 -44.40 1.04
C ALA A 451 -3.90 -45.85 1.54
N SER A 452 -2.80 -46.43 2.05
CA SER A 452 -2.76 -47.79 2.60
C SER A 452 -1.94 -47.82 3.89
N GLY A 453 -2.37 -48.59 4.88
CA GLY A 453 -1.77 -48.59 6.21
C GLY A 453 -2.67 -49.22 7.26
N CYS A 454 -2.74 -48.59 8.43
CA CYS A 454 -3.25 -49.17 9.66
C CYS A 454 -4.51 -48.42 10.16
N PRO A 455 -5.72 -48.90 9.83
CA PRO A 455 -6.97 -48.31 10.33
C PRO A 455 -7.09 -48.33 11.86
N MET A 456 -6.50 -49.32 12.51
CA MET A 456 -6.58 -49.56 13.96
C MET A 456 -5.24 -49.29 14.67
N PHE A 457 -4.52 -48.24 14.26
CA PHE A 457 -3.12 -48.00 14.69
C PHE A 457 -2.97 -47.74 16.20
N LEU A 458 -3.87 -46.96 16.80
CA LEU A 458 -3.85 -46.70 18.25
C LEU A 458 -5.27 -46.50 18.81
N PRO A 459 -5.71 -47.25 19.84
CA PRO A 459 -6.95 -46.96 20.54
C PRO A 459 -6.99 -45.53 21.09
N LEU A 460 -8.09 -44.79 20.86
CA LEU A 460 -8.22 -43.40 21.33
C LEU A 460 -8.14 -43.30 22.87
N SER A 461 -8.59 -44.33 23.58
CA SER A 461 -8.45 -44.44 25.03
C SER A 461 -6.98 -44.47 25.49
N LYS A 462 -6.07 -45.08 24.70
CA LYS A 462 -4.62 -45.10 24.98
C LYS A 462 -3.98 -43.75 24.64
N LEU A 463 -4.44 -43.05 23.60
CA LEU A 463 -3.97 -41.71 23.24
C LEU A 463 -4.23 -40.67 24.34
N GLN A 464 -5.39 -40.76 25.01
CA GLN A 464 -5.81 -39.86 26.10
C GLN A 464 -5.35 -40.33 27.49
N SER A 465 -4.66 -41.47 27.58
CA SER A 465 -4.28 -42.06 28.87
C SER A 465 -3.16 -41.26 29.53
N PRO A 466 -3.26 -40.92 30.83
CA PRO A 466 -2.19 -40.24 31.56
C PRO A 466 -0.95 -41.12 31.78
N LYS A 467 -1.04 -42.43 31.48
CA LYS A 467 0.08 -43.38 31.63
C LYS A 467 1.17 -43.20 30.57
N HIS A 468 0.83 -42.62 29.42
CA HIS A 468 1.73 -42.44 28.29
C HIS A 468 1.82 -40.97 27.91
N ALA A 469 3.00 -40.51 27.47
CA ALA A 469 3.19 -39.14 27.00
C ALA A 469 3.15 -39.07 25.47
N TYR A 470 2.13 -39.68 24.85
CA TYR A 470 1.94 -39.58 23.40
C TYR A 470 1.52 -38.17 22.97
N VAL A 471 0.67 -37.53 23.76
CA VAL A 471 0.31 -36.11 23.62
C VAL A 471 0.85 -35.34 24.81
N ARG A 472 1.68 -34.34 24.56
CA ARG A 472 2.23 -33.43 25.58
C ARG A 472 2.27 -32.03 24.99
N GLU A 473 1.91 -31.02 25.78
CA GLU A 473 1.85 -29.62 25.32
C GLU A 473 1.05 -29.50 24.00
N ASP A 474 -0.09 -30.19 23.98
CA ASP A 474 -1.00 -30.29 22.84
C ASP A 474 -0.34 -30.71 21.51
N THR A 475 0.73 -31.52 21.62
CA THR A 475 1.57 -31.94 20.49
C THR A 475 1.81 -33.45 20.53
N LEU A 476 1.82 -34.08 19.35
CA LEU A 476 2.22 -35.49 19.15
C LEU A 476 3.25 -35.62 18.02
N PHE A 477 3.99 -36.73 18.01
CA PHE A 477 5.04 -37.01 17.03
C PHE A 477 4.87 -38.38 16.37
N LEU A 478 4.69 -38.38 15.06
CA LEU A 478 4.63 -39.59 14.23
C LEU A 478 5.95 -39.74 13.47
N LYS A 479 6.56 -40.92 13.53
CA LYS A 479 7.76 -41.25 12.75
C LYS A 479 7.41 -42.28 11.69
N CYS A 480 7.96 -42.12 10.49
CA CYS A 480 7.93 -43.11 9.44
C CYS A 480 9.35 -43.45 9.01
N ILE A 481 9.61 -44.73 8.78
CA ILE A 481 10.88 -45.25 8.27
C ILE A 481 10.58 -46.15 7.07
N ILE A 482 11.29 -45.91 5.98
CA ILE A 482 11.20 -46.68 4.73
C ILE A 482 12.54 -47.38 4.52
N GLU A 483 12.51 -48.72 4.46
CA GLU A 483 13.70 -49.58 4.31
C GLU A 483 13.98 -49.97 2.85
#